data_AF-A0A966EDH7-F1
#
_entry.id   AF-A0A966EDH7-F1
#
_cell.length_a   1.000
_cell.length_b   1.000
_cell.length_c   1.000
_cell.angle_alpha   90.00
_cell.angle_beta   90.00
_cell.angle_gamma   90.00
#
_symmetry.space_group_name_H-M   'P 1'
#
loop_
_entity.id
_entity.type
_entity.pdbx_description
1 polymer ?
#
loop_
_entity_poly.entity_id
_entity_poly.type
_entity_poly.pdbx_seq_one_letter_code
_entity_poly.pdbx_strand_id
1 'polypeptide(L)'
;MLSRANQARQLTVWRFADGLRGHENQSDGLIAALSHRTSLSIHTVATPRARRVNAVWRAVLGEDTRKLPNPDLLIGTGNATHLPMLAARRRRGGRTVVLMKPSFPMAGFDLVIAPAHDRLSAR
;
A
#
# COMPACT_ATOMS: atom_id res chain seq x y z
N MET A 1 -23.16 -13.14 -30.90
CA MET A 1 -23.35 -12.26 -29.73
C MET A 1 -22.79 -13.01 -28.51
N LEU A 2 -21.46 -13.06 -28.39
CA LEU A 2 -20.79 -13.86 -27.35
C LEU A 2 -20.76 -13.09 -26.04
N SER A 3 -21.33 -13.74 -25.03
CA SER A 3 -21.41 -13.32 -23.63
C SER A 3 -20.05 -12.85 -23.11
N ARG A 4 -19.96 -11.59 -22.66
CA ARG A 4 -18.87 -11.13 -21.78
C ARG A 4 -19.05 -11.82 -20.45
N ALA A 5 -18.54 -13.05 -20.33
CA ALA A 5 -18.27 -13.65 -19.05
C ALA A 5 -17.43 -12.63 -18.26
N ASN A 6 -17.95 -12.25 -17.08
CA ASN A 6 -17.35 -11.37 -16.11
C ASN A 6 -15.93 -11.87 -15.78
N GLN A 7 -14.91 -11.41 -16.52
CA GLN A 7 -13.53 -11.60 -16.12
C GLN A 7 -13.37 -10.84 -14.81
N ALA A 8 -13.28 -11.57 -13.70
CA ALA A 8 -13.05 -10.99 -12.39
C ALA A 8 -11.77 -10.15 -12.48
N ARG A 9 -11.91 -8.82 -12.49
CA ARG A 9 -10.80 -7.89 -12.62
C ARG A 9 -9.84 -8.13 -11.46
N GLN A 10 -8.63 -8.58 -11.76
CA GLN A 10 -7.58 -8.73 -10.77
C GLN A 10 -7.15 -7.34 -10.28
N LEU A 11 -7.17 -7.10 -8.96
CA LEU A 11 -6.74 -5.84 -8.38
C LEU A 11 -5.22 -5.82 -8.24
N THR A 12 -4.57 -4.78 -8.75
CA THR A 12 -3.13 -4.57 -8.55
C THR A 12 -2.90 -3.90 -7.19
N VAL A 13 -2.15 -4.56 -6.32
CA VAL A 13 -1.80 -4.09 -4.97
C VAL A 13 -0.31 -3.81 -4.92
N TRP A 14 0.06 -2.59 -4.55
CA TRP A 14 1.43 -2.25 -4.17
C TRP A 14 1.55 -2.28 -2.65
N ARG A 15 2.35 -3.21 -2.12
CA ARG A 15 2.64 -3.36 -0.69
C ARG A 15 3.95 -2.66 -0.36
N PHE A 16 3.94 -1.69 0.55
CA PHE A 16 5.13 -1.01 1.03
C PHE A 16 5.64 -1.69 2.29
N ALA A 17 6.86 -2.22 2.23
CA ALA A 17 7.47 -3.08 3.24
C ALA A 17 8.67 -2.38 3.88
N ASP A 18 8.64 -2.11 5.19
CA ASP A 18 9.74 -1.46 5.92
C ASP A 18 10.72 -2.45 6.57
N GLY A 19 10.45 -3.75 6.44
CA GLY A 19 11.30 -4.83 6.91
C GLY A 19 11.10 -5.21 8.38
N LEU A 20 10.24 -4.51 9.13
CA LEU A 20 9.91 -4.90 10.50
C LEU A 20 8.83 -6.00 10.49
N ARG A 21 9.16 -7.18 11.03
CA ARG A 21 8.26 -8.33 11.08
C ARG A 21 6.84 -8.01 11.57
N GLY A 22 6.72 -7.19 12.61
CA GLY A 22 5.41 -6.78 13.13
C GLY A 22 4.57 -5.98 12.13
N HIS A 23 5.20 -5.14 11.31
CA HIS A 23 4.54 -4.36 10.27
C HIS A 23 4.17 -5.23 9.07
N GLU A 24 5.11 -6.07 8.64
CA GLU A 24 4.93 -7.01 7.55
C GLU A 24 3.73 -7.92 7.81
N ASN A 25 3.64 -8.50 9.02
CA ASN A 25 2.54 -9.37 9.43
C ASN A 25 1.17 -8.69 9.32
N GLN A 26 1.07 -7.39 9.63
CA GLN A 26 -0.19 -6.65 9.49
C GLN A 26 -0.59 -6.51 8.02
N SER A 27 0.36 -6.12 7.16
CA SER A 27 0.11 -5.99 5.73
C SER A 27 -0.22 -7.34 5.09
N ASP A 28 0.46 -8.42 5.50
CA ASP A 28 0.19 -9.78 5.06
C ASP A 28 -1.20 -10.26 5.50
N GLY A 29 -1.60 -10.00 6.74
CA GLY A 29 -2.93 -10.32 7.24
C GLY A 29 -4.04 -9.63 6.43
N LEU A 30 -3.87 -8.34 6.12
CA LEU A 30 -4.82 -7.61 5.27
C LEU A 30 -4.86 -8.18 3.84
N ILE A 31 -3.70 -8.42 3.24
CA ILE A 31 -3.60 -8.97 1.87
C ILE A 31 -4.25 -10.35 1.80
N ALA A 32 -3.99 -11.23 2.78
CA ALA A 32 -4.60 -12.55 2.87
C ALA A 32 -6.13 -12.47 3.03
N ALA A 33 -6.63 -11.54 3.85
CA ALA A 33 -8.07 -11.32 3.98
C ALA A 33 -8.70 -10.81 2.67
N LEU A 34 -8.01 -9.94 1.93
CA LEU A 34 -8.46 -9.43 0.63
C LEU A 34 -8.43 -10.51 -0.45
N SER A 35 -7.42 -11.40 -0.47
CA SER A 35 -7.33 -12.48 -1.47
C SER A 35 -8.47 -13.50 -1.36
N HIS A 36 -9.09 -13.64 -0.19
CA HIS A 36 -10.31 -14.46 -0.04
C HIS A 36 -11.56 -13.83 -0.65
N ARG A 37 -11.53 -12.53 -0.98
CA ARG A 37 -12.68 -11.79 -1.52
C ARG A 37 -12.55 -11.44 -3.00
N THR A 38 -11.32 -11.31 -3.49
CA THR A 38 -11.04 -10.92 -4.89
C THR A 38 -9.66 -11.37 -5.32
N SER A 39 -9.47 -11.58 -6.62
CA SER A 39 -8.15 -11.87 -7.19
C SER A 39 -7.24 -10.65 -7.05
N LEU A 40 -6.02 -10.87 -6.56
CA LEU A 40 -5.00 -9.83 -6.36
C LEU A 40 -3.75 -10.11 -7.19
N SER A 41 -3.11 -9.06 -7.69
CA SER A 41 -1.72 -9.08 -8.19
C SER A 41 -0.89 -8.21 -7.26
N ILE A 42 0.01 -8.82 -6.49
CA ILE A 42 0.71 -8.15 -5.39
C ILE A 42 2.15 -7.84 -5.82
N HIS A 43 2.56 -6.59 -5.64
CA HIS A 43 3.93 -6.13 -5.87
C HIS A 43 4.48 -5.50 -4.60
N THR A 44 5.57 -6.06 -4.06
CA THR A 44 6.22 -5.54 -2.86
C THR A 44 7.26 -4.48 -3.22
N VAL A 45 7.10 -3.30 -2.63
CA VAL A 45 8.00 -2.16 -2.74
C VAL A 45 8.75 -2.01 -1.42
N ALA A 46 10.04 -2.30 -1.43
CA ALA A 46 10.87 -2.15 -0.24
C ALA A 46 11.08 -0.67 0.11
N THR A 47 10.79 -0.31 1.35
CA THR A 47 10.99 1.02 1.94
C THR A 47 11.89 0.94 3.17
N PRO A 48 13.19 0.68 2.98
CA PRO A 48 14.11 0.56 4.11
C PRO A 48 14.12 1.85 4.92
N ARG A 49 14.10 1.71 6.26
CA ARG A 49 13.98 2.79 7.25
C ARG A 49 15.12 3.82 7.21
N ALA A 50 16.21 3.52 6.51
CA ALA A 50 17.30 4.45 6.29
C ALA A 50 16.74 5.69 5.58
N ARG A 51 16.69 6.82 6.30
CA ARG A 51 16.19 8.15 5.86
C ARG A 51 16.98 8.77 4.69
N ARG A 52 17.55 7.98 3.79
CA ARG A 52 18.13 8.50 2.56
C ARG A 52 16.97 8.74 1.61
N VAL A 53 16.72 10.01 1.29
CA VAL A 53 15.78 10.47 0.26
C VAL A 53 15.89 9.65 -1.04
N ASN A 54 17.10 9.17 -1.36
CA ASN A 54 17.37 8.30 -2.49
C ASN A 54 16.65 6.93 -2.42
N ALA A 55 16.43 6.35 -1.24
CA ALA A 55 15.70 5.10 -1.07
C ALA A 55 14.20 5.28 -1.36
N VAL A 56 13.62 6.40 -0.89
CA VAL A 56 12.24 6.79 -1.19
C VAL A 56 12.06 7.01 -2.69
N TRP A 57 13.00 7.71 -3.33
CA TRP A 57 12.95 7.89 -4.78
C TRP A 57 13.17 6.60 -5.54
N ARG A 58 14.10 5.71 -5.17
CA ARG A 58 14.27 4.42 -5.85
C ARG A 58 13.03 3.52 -5.70
N ALA A 59 12.38 3.54 -4.55
CA ALA A 59 11.15 2.79 -4.30
C ALA A 59 9.94 3.30 -5.10
N VAL A 60 9.97 4.54 -5.62
CA VAL A 60 8.81 5.16 -6.32
C VAL A 60 9.10 5.53 -7.77
N LEU A 61 10.38 5.73 -8.12
CA LEU A 61 10.88 6.15 -9.43
C LEU A 61 11.87 5.18 -10.04
N GLY A 62 12.27 4.13 -9.31
CA GLY A 62 13.17 3.10 -9.83
C GLY A 62 12.54 2.39 -11.03
N GLU A 63 13.39 1.96 -11.96
CA GLU A 63 12.94 1.27 -13.17
C GLU A 63 12.03 0.09 -12.87
N ASP A 64 12.31 -0.64 -11.80
CA ASP A 64 11.51 -1.79 -11.38
C ASP A 64 10.05 -1.40 -11.14
N THR A 65 9.79 -0.28 -10.47
CA THR A 65 8.42 0.21 -10.23
C THR A 65 7.74 0.82 -11.45
N ARG A 66 8.51 1.30 -12.44
CA ARG A 66 7.94 1.82 -13.69
C ARG A 66 7.38 0.70 -14.57
N LYS A 67 7.99 -0.48 -14.52
CA LYS A 67 7.58 -1.68 -15.24
C LYS A 67 6.35 -2.35 -14.64
N LEU A 68 6.00 -2.03 -13.39
CA LEU A 68 4.82 -2.56 -12.73
C LEU A 68 3.53 -1.95 -13.29
N PRO A 69 2.40 -2.69 -13.32
CA PRO A 69 1.09 -2.10 -13.60
C PRO A 69 0.76 -1.01 -12.57
N ASN A 70 -0.11 -0.06 -12.97
CA ASN A 70 -0.60 0.96 -12.06
C ASN A 70 -1.39 0.30 -10.92
N PRO A 71 -1.18 0.70 -9.66
CA PRO A 71 -1.88 0.13 -8.53
C PRO A 71 -3.34 0.57 -8.47
N ASP A 72 -4.21 -0.35 -8.11
CA ASP A 72 -5.55 -0.05 -7.59
C ASP A 72 -5.48 0.32 -6.11
N LEU A 73 -4.64 -0.40 -5.35
CA LEU A 73 -4.43 -0.22 -3.92
C LEU A 73 -2.95 -0.06 -3.59
N LEU A 74 -2.65 0.86 -2.69
CA LEU A 74 -1.35 1.03 -2.06
C LEU A 74 -1.52 0.76 -0.56
N ILE A 75 -0.83 -0.24 -0.05
CA ILE A 75 -0.94 -0.68 1.35
C ILE A 75 0.40 -0.48 2.03
N GLY A 76 0.41 0.24 3.15
CA GLY A 76 1.61 0.47 3.95
C GLY A 76 1.37 0.26 5.43
N THR A 77 2.36 -0.31 6.11
CA THR A 77 2.40 -0.42 7.57
C THR A 77 3.70 0.20 8.06
N GLY A 78 3.63 1.14 9.00
CA GLY A 78 4.81 1.84 9.51
C GLY A 78 5.03 3.22 8.90
N ASN A 79 5.48 4.17 9.71
CA ASN A 79 5.75 5.56 9.28
C ASN A 79 6.74 5.69 8.11
N ALA A 80 7.67 4.74 7.94
CA ALA A 80 8.63 4.76 6.84
C ALA A 80 7.98 4.55 5.45
N THR A 81 6.78 3.96 5.42
CA THR A 81 6.04 3.67 4.19
C THR A 81 5.26 4.87 3.67
N HIS A 82 4.91 5.83 4.53
CA HIS A 82 3.96 6.91 4.23
C HIS A 82 4.42 7.81 3.07
N LEU A 83 5.62 8.37 3.15
CA LEU A 83 6.13 9.27 2.09
C LEU A 83 6.31 8.56 0.74
N PRO A 84 6.95 7.37 0.67
CA PRO A 84 6.97 6.57 -0.56
C PRO A 84 5.58 6.29 -1.12
N MET A 85 4.64 5.91 -0.26
CA MET A 85 3.28 5.57 -0.67
C MET A 85 2.51 6.77 -1.22
N LEU A 86 2.58 7.92 -0.57
CA LEU A 86 1.97 9.17 -1.07
C LEU A 86 2.60 9.63 -2.38
N ALA A 87 3.93 9.47 -2.53
CA ALA A 87 4.62 9.79 -3.77
C ALA A 87 4.22 8.84 -4.91
N ALA A 88 4.04 7.54 -4.62
CA ALA A 88 3.54 6.56 -5.58
C ALA A 88 2.10 6.87 -5.98
N ARG A 89 1.22 7.19 -5.02
CA ARG A 89 -0.16 7.61 -5.28
C ARG A 89 -0.23 8.79 -6.26
N ARG A 90 0.57 9.84 -6.01
CA ARG A 90 0.61 11.02 -6.89
C ARG A 90 1.06 10.70 -8.32
N ARG A 91 1.85 9.65 -8.54
CA ARG A 91 2.41 9.31 -9.87
C ARG A 91 1.67 8.21 -10.59
N ARG A 92 1.15 7.23 -9.86
CA ARG A 92 0.62 5.97 -10.40
C ARG A 92 -0.87 5.80 -10.11
N GLY A 93 -1.46 6.71 -9.33
CA GLY A 93 -2.86 6.64 -8.92
C GLY A 93 -3.07 5.66 -7.76
N GLY A 94 -4.25 5.05 -7.70
CA GLY A 94 -4.63 4.08 -6.67
C GLY A 94 -5.10 4.70 -5.35
N ARG A 95 -5.71 3.87 -4.51
CA ARG A 95 -6.20 4.22 -3.16
C ARG A 95 -5.19 3.81 -2.10
N THR A 96 -4.96 4.69 -1.13
CA THR A 96 -3.97 4.49 -0.06
C THR A 96 -4.62 3.96 1.21
N VAL A 97 -4.06 2.86 1.74
CA VAL A 97 -4.50 2.19 2.96
C VAL A 97 -3.31 2.10 3.92
N VAL A 98 -3.45 2.68 5.10
CA VAL A 98 -2.45 2.57 6.18
C VAL A 98 -2.95 1.64 7.27
N LEU A 99 -2.11 0.69 7.68
CA LEU A 99 -2.32 -0.13 8.86
C LEU A 99 -1.49 0.47 10.00
N MET A 100 -2.16 1.03 11.01
CA MET A 100 -1.66 1.82 12.16
C MET A 100 -2.15 3.26 12.16
N LYS A 101 -2.10 3.91 13.34
CA LYS A 101 -2.26 5.36 13.46
C LYS A 101 -1.05 6.08 12.83
N PRO A 102 -1.22 6.87 11.75
CA PRO A 102 -0.10 7.57 11.16
C PRO A 102 0.33 8.73 12.07
N SER A 103 1.64 8.99 12.15
CA SER A 103 2.17 10.22 12.76
C SER A 103 2.05 11.45 11.84
N PHE A 104 1.50 11.25 10.62
CA PHE A 104 1.27 12.28 9.61
C PHE A 104 -0.24 12.62 9.55
N PRO A 105 -0.65 13.82 9.10
CA PRO A 105 -2.07 14.15 8.95
C PRO A 105 -2.84 13.08 8.18
N MET A 106 -3.91 12.54 8.79
CA MET A 106 -4.71 11.43 8.24
C MET A 106 -5.30 11.75 6.85
N ALA A 107 -5.49 13.04 6.52
CA ALA A 107 -6.00 13.50 5.22
C ALA A 107 -5.14 13.10 4.01
N GLY A 108 -3.90 12.63 4.23
CA GLY A 108 -3.08 12.08 3.14
C GLY A 108 -3.55 10.72 2.63
N PHE A 109 -4.33 9.98 3.42
CA PHE A 109 -4.69 8.58 3.16
C PHE A 109 -6.18 8.41 2.87
N ASP A 110 -6.52 7.49 1.97
CA ASP A 110 -7.92 7.18 1.63
C ASP A 110 -8.57 6.30 2.73
N LEU A 111 -7.80 5.45 3.41
CA LEU A 111 -8.26 4.62 4.52
C LEU A 111 -7.14 4.44 5.57
N VAL A 112 -7.51 4.57 6.85
CA VAL A 112 -6.64 4.26 8.00
C VAL A 112 -7.30 3.17 8.82
N ILE A 113 -6.64 2.01 8.93
CA ILE A 113 -7.06 0.90 9.78
C ILE A 113 -6.09 0.86 10.96
N ALA A 114 -6.47 1.47 12.09
CA ALA A 114 -5.67 1.40 13.31
C ALA A 114 -6.24 0.34 14.27
N PRO A 115 -5.37 -0.26 15.11
CA PRO A 115 -5.83 -1.10 16.20
C PRO A 115 -6.82 -0.37 17.11
N ALA A 116 -7.83 -1.09 17.63
CA ALA A 116 -8.88 -0.52 18.46
C ALA A 116 -8.36 0.22 19.72
N HIS A 117 -7.18 -0.16 20.22
CA HIS A 117 -6.54 0.45 21.37
C HIS A 117 -5.91 1.83 21.10
N ASP A 118 -5.70 2.23 19.83
CA ASP A 118 -5.03 3.48 19.46
C ASP A 118 -5.94 4.73 19.47
N ARG A 119 -7.22 4.56 19.88
CA ARG A 119 -8.26 5.60 19.99
C ARG A 119 -8.16 6.65 18.88
N LEU A 120 -8.46 6.24 17.65
CA LEU A 120 -8.60 7.20 16.55
C LEU A 120 -9.80 8.11 16.83
N SER A 121 -9.58 9.42 16.86
CA SER A 121 -10.67 10.37 16.71
C SER A 121 -11.05 10.39 15.23
N ALA A 122 -12.10 9.65 14.87
CA ALA A 122 -12.71 9.75 13.55
C ALA A 122 -13.11 11.21 13.29
N ARG A 123 -12.85 11.70 12.07
CA ARG A 123 -13.42 12.95 11.56
C ARG A 123 -14.55 12.60 10.60
#